data_AF-A0A6P6QJP0-F1
#
_entry.id   AF-A0A6P6QJP0-F1
#
_cell.length_a   1.000
_cell.length_b   1.000
_cell.length_c   1.000
_cell.angle_alpha   90.00
_cell.angle_beta   90.00
_cell.angle_gamma   90.00
#
_symmetry.space_group_name_H-M   'P 1'
#
loop_
_entity.id
_entity.type
_entity.pdbx_description
1 polymer ?
#
loop_
_entity_poly.entity_id
_entity_poly.type
_entity_poly.pdbx_seq_one_letter_code
_entity_poly.pdbx_strand_id
1 'polypeptide(L)'
;MHLLDTCAHLLNIKRKLRRNGPLYSWGKQKTQSCELQGNRVCQCVLFWSGLMKQVCILNLKSAGTITDSNPHLTSCCELLELILRKGLQQPVLSLAHRDYWNCFEQLLHHDTCGRLSSVSLAVQQTTACSKLLTSQGRGRFFIRLMLMRRTLGNVLKHLLHTNRVIEWYCPNVAILTNEEFVEPFLSLSMVLSEMNFNINIENCSFLDESWLLPVRQIYEAVPCRELGMALRYLDGRVFVLDLLQGSQAQVDMFAEPGDIIDEMNGISLRNASNGQAGVVLSKLKGQPLSIHLIRWRGEDGSIYQPLVKHLRQLKQEKPSLQFGPKPASQQDKTSGQKRGQTQCVKDGRILYGVHLLGKANIGMHGDKEVLQHAIPVVLQSSQARKVYLQLSKKCCWM
;
A
#
# COMPACT_ATOMS: atom_id res chain seq x y z
N MET A 1 -5.43 3.36 -31.04
CA MET A 1 -6.04 2.02 -31.27
C MET A 1 -5.21 0.88 -30.68
N HIS A 2 -3.87 0.88 -30.75
CA HIS A 2 -3.04 -0.24 -30.24
C HIS A 2 -3.04 -0.52 -28.72
N LEU A 3 -3.50 0.41 -27.87
CA LEU A 3 -3.56 0.25 -26.40
C LEU A 3 -4.80 -0.54 -25.90
N LEU A 4 -5.90 -0.51 -26.66
CA LEU A 4 -7.13 -1.21 -26.29
C LEU A 4 -7.02 -2.72 -26.61
N ASP A 5 -6.32 -3.06 -27.69
CA ASP A 5 -6.10 -4.45 -28.09
C ASP A 5 -5.15 -5.21 -27.16
N THR A 6 -4.13 -4.54 -26.60
CA THR A 6 -3.20 -5.13 -25.62
C THR A 6 -3.88 -5.42 -24.28
N CYS A 7 -4.72 -4.51 -23.80
CA CYS A 7 -5.53 -4.72 -22.60
C CYS A 7 -6.58 -5.82 -22.78
N ALA A 8 -7.24 -5.88 -23.95
CA ALA A 8 -8.18 -6.93 -24.29
C ALA A 8 -7.50 -8.31 -24.36
N HIS A 9 -6.27 -8.38 -24.89
CA HIS A 9 -5.50 -9.62 -24.93
C HIS A 9 -5.08 -10.10 -23.54
N LEU A 10 -4.61 -9.19 -22.67
CA LEU A 10 -4.25 -9.47 -21.28
C LEU A 10 -5.44 -9.97 -20.45
N LEU A 11 -6.63 -9.38 -20.65
CA LEU A 11 -7.88 -9.82 -20.01
C LEU A 11 -8.34 -11.22 -20.49
N ASN A 12 -8.16 -11.52 -21.77
CA ASN A 12 -8.50 -12.84 -22.33
C ASN A 12 -7.54 -13.94 -21.83
N ILE A 13 -6.28 -13.58 -21.57
CA ILE A 13 -5.26 -14.48 -21.02
C ILE A 13 -5.44 -14.68 -19.51
N LYS A 14 -5.81 -13.64 -18.76
CA LYS A 14 -6.22 -13.77 -17.34
C LYS A 14 -7.44 -14.71 -17.18
N ARG A 15 -8.35 -14.71 -18.16
CA ARG A 15 -9.45 -15.68 -18.27
C ARG A 15 -8.99 -17.10 -18.63
N LYS A 16 -7.99 -17.27 -19.51
CA LYS A 16 -7.41 -18.60 -19.82
C LYS A 16 -6.61 -19.20 -18.65
N LEU A 17 -5.87 -18.39 -17.90
CA LEU A 17 -5.14 -18.84 -16.71
C LEU A 17 -6.08 -19.15 -15.54
N ARG A 18 -7.21 -18.44 -15.37
CA ARG A 18 -8.28 -18.80 -14.41
C ARG A 18 -9.04 -20.08 -14.80
N ARG A 19 -9.15 -20.40 -16.09
CA ARG A 19 -9.81 -21.64 -16.57
C ARG A 19 -9.00 -22.90 -16.27
N ASN A 20 -7.68 -22.76 -16.11
CA ASN A 20 -6.81 -23.81 -15.58
C ASN A 20 -6.78 -23.71 -14.05
N GLY A 21 -7.85 -24.18 -13.40
CA GLY A 21 -7.89 -24.32 -11.94
C GLY A 21 -6.80 -25.29 -11.42
N PRO A 22 -6.68 -25.47 -10.09
CA PRO A 22 -5.70 -26.39 -9.53
C PRO A 22 -6.04 -27.82 -9.97
N LEU A 23 -5.23 -28.41 -10.84
CA LEU A 23 -5.41 -29.81 -11.26
C LEU A 23 -5.00 -30.73 -10.12
N TYR A 24 -6.01 -31.15 -9.35
CA TYR A 24 -5.96 -32.34 -8.51
C TYR A 24 -6.19 -33.59 -9.36
N SER A 25 -5.51 -34.65 -8.92
CA SER A 25 -5.47 -36.01 -9.48
C SER A 25 -4.80 -36.10 -10.84
N TRP A 26 -3.75 -36.92 -10.92
CA TRP A 26 -3.55 -37.92 -11.96
C TRP A 26 -2.41 -38.82 -11.51
N GLY A 27 -2.75 -40.08 -11.25
CA GLY A 27 -1.81 -41.13 -10.89
C GLY A 27 -0.87 -41.46 -12.05
N LYS A 28 0.32 -41.93 -11.67
CA LYS A 28 1.29 -42.73 -12.44
C LYS A 28 1.20 -42.64 -13.98
N GLN A 29 1.58 -41.49 -14.55
CA GLN A 29 2.10 -41.35 -15.91
C GLN A 29 2.90 -40.04 -15.97
N LYS A 30 4.03 -39.98 -15.25
CA LYS A 30 4.82 -38.77 -15.04
C LYS A 30 6.26 -38.96 -15.54
N THR A 31 6.54 -38.43 -16.72
CA THR A 31 7.85 -37.85 -17.10
C THR A 31 7.72 -37.06 -18.42
N GLN A 32 7.23 -37.67 -19.50
CA GLN A 32 7.19 -37.03 -20.82
C GLN A 32 6.18 -35.87 -20.97
N SER A 33 5.00 -35.92 -20.33
CA SER A 33 4.02 -34.83 -20.42
C SER A 33 4.47 -33.57 -19.66
N CYS A 34 5.26 -33.73 -18.58
CA CYS A 34 5.80 -32.61 -17.82
C CYS A 34 6.91 -31.87 -18.58
N GLU A 35 7.74 -32.58 -19.36
CA GLU A 35 8.76 -31.95 -20.21
C GLU A 35 8.15 -31.13 -21.35
N LEU A 36 7.14 -31.66 -22.04
CA LEU A 36 6.48 -30.98 -23.17
C LEU A 36 5.59 -29.79 -22.74
N GLN A 37 4.97 -29.85 -21.55
CA GLN A 37 4.24 -28.72 -20.97
C GLN A 37 5.18 -27.73 -20.27
N GLY A 38 6.27 -28.20 -19.66
CA GLY A 38 7.35 -27.38 -19.11
C GLY A 38 7.99 -26.53 -20.20
N ASN A 39 8.40 -27.14 -21.32
CA ASN A 39 9.00 -26.45 -22.46
C ASN A 39 8.07 -25.42 -23.09
N ARG A 40 6.78 -25.73 -23.28
CA ARG A 40 5.82 -24.75 -23.84
C ARG A 40 5.56 -23.58 -22.90
N VAL A 41 5.54 -23.79 -21.59
CA VAL A 41 5.35 -22.71 -20.63
C VAL A 41 6.63 -21.88 -20.44
N CYS A 42 7.81 -22.51 -20.47
CA CYS A 42 9.10 -21.82 -20.49
C CYS A 42 9.29 -21.00 -21.78
N GLN A 43 8.85 -21.52 -22.94
CA GLN A 43 8.79 -20.76 -24.19
C GLN A 43 7.82 -19.58 -24.15
N CYS A 44 6.66 -19.70 -23.49
CA CYS A 44 5.81 -18.54 -23.23
C CYS A 44 6.53 -17.51 -22.35
N VAL A 45 7.17 -17.93 -21.26
CA VAL A 45 7.96 -17.04 -20.38
C VAL A 45 9.12 -16.37 -21.12
N LEU A 46 9.76 -17.06 -22.08
CA LEU A 46 10.77 -16.51 -22.99
C LEU A 46 10.19 -15.45 -23.94
N PHE A 47 9.01 -15.69 -24.51
CA PHE A 47 8.31 -14.67 -25.28
C PHE A 47 8.00 -13.44 -24.41
N TRP A 48 7.63 -13.66 -23.14
CA TRP A 48 7.43 -12.59 -22.16
C TRP A 48 8.72 -11.93 -21.68
N SER A 49 9.87 -12.62 -21.60
CA SER A 49 11.16 -12.04 -21.20
C SER A 49 11.75 -11.16 -22.31
N GLY A 50 11.54 -11.55 -23.58
CA GLY A 50 11.79 -10.71 -24.75
C GLY A 50 10.88 -9.49 -24.83
N LEU A 51 9.57 -9.66 -24.65
CA LEU A 51 8.61 -8.53 -24.57
C LEU A 51 8.86 -7.63 -23.34
N MET A 52 9.32 -8.20 -22.22
CA MET A 52 9.67 -7.46 -20.99
C MET A 52 10.80 -6.48 -21.23
N LYS A 53 11.86 -6.94 -21.90
CA LYS A 53 13.03 -6.12 -22.24
C LYS A 53 12.61 -4.87 -23.00
N GLN A 54 11.65 -4.99 -23.92
CA GLN A 54 11.23 -3.88 -24.76
C GLN A 54 10.09 -3.03 -24.19
N VAL A 55 9.08 -3.59 -23.52
CA VAL A 55 7.87 -2.80 -23.23
C VAL A 55 7.79 -2.35 -21.77
N CYS A 56 8.00 -3.23 -20.79
CA CYS A 56 7.87 -2.83 -19.38
C CYS A 56 9.10 -2.05 -18.89
N ILE A 57 10.31 -2.50 -19.24
CA ILE A 57 11.54 -1.92 -18.71
C ILE A 57 11.90 -0.62 -19.40
N LEU A 58 11.71 -0.51 -20.73
CA LEU A 58 11.94 0.75 -21.43
C LEU A 58 10.98 1.84 -20.92
N ASN A 59 9.71 1.49 -20.70
CA ASN A 59 8.72 2.43 -20.16
C ASN A 59 8.96 2.78 -18.67
N LEU A 60 9.56 1.87 -17.89
CA LEU A 60 10.01 2.19 -16.54
C LEU A 60 11.27 3.09 -16.56
N LYS A 61 12.22 2.83 -17.46
CA LYS A 61 13.46 3.63 -17.60
C LYS A 61 13.20 5.07 -18.03
N SER A 62 12.17 5.34 -18.83
CA SER A 62 11.84 6.71 -19.24
C SER A 62 11.34 7.58 -18.09
N ALA A 63 10.88 6.99 -16.99
CA ALA A 63 10.40 7.70 -15.80
C ALA A 63 11.56 7.86 -14.81
N GLY A 64 12.24 9.01 -14.81
CA GLY A 64 13.47 9.22 -14.01
C GLY A 64 13.37 8.76 -12.54
N THR A 65 12.23 8.98 -11.87
CA THR A 65 11.91 8.34 -10.58
C THR A 65 10.58 7.61 -10.67
N ILE A 66 10.57 6.36 -10.23
CA ILE A 66 9.42 5.46 -10.30
C ILE A 66 8.70 5.46 -8.94
N THR A 67 7.43 5.87 -8.93
CA THR A 67 6.56 5.89 -7.74
C THR A 67 5.40 4.91 -7.89
N ASP A 68 4.58 4.75 -6.85
CA ASP A 68 3.38 3.91 -6.87
C ASP A 68 2.33 4.34 -7.90
N SER A 69 2.37 5.58 -8.37
CA SER A 69 1.50 6.08 -9.44
C SER A 69 1.91 5.60 -10.84
N ASN A 70 3.08 4.97 -10.99
CA ASN A 70 3.54 4.49 -12.29
C ASN A 70 2.73 3.25 -12.74
N PRO A 71 2.06 3.30 -13.90
CA PRO A 71 1.18 2.21 -14.34
C PRO A 71 1.93 0.90 -14.63
N HIS A 72 3.22 0.96 -14.95
CA HIS A 72 4.03 -0.22 -15.28
C HIS A 72 4.65 -0.90 -14.06
N LEU A 73 4.70 -0.23 -12.89
CA LEU A 73 5.27 -0.81 -11.67
C LEU A 73 4.50 -2.06 -11.22
N THR A 74 3.16 -1.99 -11.25
CA THR A 74 2.30 -3.12 -10.89
C THR A 74 2.58 -4.34 -11.77
N SER A 75 2.67 -4.15 -13.08
CA SER A 75 2.95 -5.24 -14.02
C SER A 75 4.34 -5.85 -13.84
N CYS A 76 5.35 -5.01 -13.54
CA CYS A 76 6.69 -5.48 -13.21
C CYS A 76 6.70 -6.35 -11.95
N CYS A 77 6.04 -5.88 -10.88
CA CYS A 77 5.90 -6.60 -9.62
C CYS A 77 5.15 -7.93 -9.76
N GLU A 78 4.03 -7.96 -10.49
CA GLU A 78 3.28 -9.18 -10.79
C GLU A 78 4.13 -10.22 -11.52
N LEU A 79 4.97 -9.77 -12.43
CA LEU A 79 5.84 -10.64 -13.19
C LEU A 79 7.02 -11.17 -12.37
N LEU A 80 7.62 -10.35 -11.52
CA LEU A 80 8.62 -10.81 -10.54
C LEU A 80 8.01 -11.88 -9.61
N GLU A 81 6.80 -11.66 -9.11
CA GLU A 81 6.06 -12.66 -8.31
C GLU A 81 5.83 -13.95 -9.11
N LEU A 82 5.41 -13.85 -10.39
CA LEU A 82 5.20 -15.02 -11.23
C LEU A 82 6.48 -15.82 -11.44
N ILE A 83 7.59 -15.14 -11.76
CA ILE A 83 8.91 -15.73 -11.96
C ILE A 83 9.36 -16.46 -10.69
N LEU A 84 9.28 -15.78 -9.54
CA LEU A 84 9.70 -16.32 -8.25
C LEU A 84 8.82 -17.48 -7.78
N ARG A 85 7.53 -17.52 -8.13
CA ARG A 85 6.65 -18.64 -7.77
C ARG A 85 6.76 -19.83 -8.72
N LYS A 86 7.26 -19.61 -9.95
CA LYS A 86 7.25 -20.63 -10.99
C LYS A 86 8.16 -21.80 -10.64
N GLY A 87 7.60 -23.01 -10.68
CA GLY A 87 8.34 -24.25 -10.43
C GLY A 87 8.61 -24.52 -8.96
N LEU A 88 8.09 -23.70 -8.04
CA LEU A 88 8.18 -23.96 -6.60
C LEU A 88 7.41 -25.23 -6.23
N GLN A 89 8.12 -26.18 -5.63
CA GLN A 89 7.57 -27.47 -5.23
C GLN A 89 6.82 -27.36 -3.90
N GLN A 90 5.68 -28.05 -3.82
CA GLN A 90 4.89 -28.12 -2.59
C GLN A 90 5.33 -29.32 -1.75
N PRO A 91 5.53 -29.14 -0.44
CA PRO A 91 5.78 -30.25 0.47
C PRO A 91 4.60 -31.24 0.48
N VAL A 92 4.87 -32.54 0.29
CA VAL A 92 3.84 -33.59 0.16
C VAL A 92 3.11 -33.86 1.48
N LEU A 93 3.78 -33.64 2.62
CA LEU A 93 3.29 -34.00 3.96
C LEU A 93 2.93 -32.79 4.83
N SER A 94 3.02 -31.56 4.32
CA SER A 94 2.74 -30.34 5.09
C SER A 94 1.32 -29.84 4.83
N LEU A 95 0.62 -29.48 5.91
CA LEU A 95 -0.68 -28.81 5.85
C LEU A 95 -0.56 -27.35 5.37
N ALA A 96 0.63 -26.75 5.48
CA ALA A 96 0.90 -25.40 5.02
C ALA A 96 1.44 -25.41 3.59
N HIS A 97 0.82 -24.59 2.73
CA HIS A 97 1.33 -24.31 1.39
C HIS A 97 2.59 -23.44 1.47
N ARG A 98 3.58 -23.82 0.67
CA ARG A 98 4.82 -23.07 0.51
C ARG A 98 4.64 -22.01 -0.57
N ASP A 99 5.03 -20.77 -0.27
CA ASP A 99 5.13 -19.69 -1.24
C ASP A 99 6.59 -19.24 -1.41
N TYR A 100 6.88 -18.45 -2.45
CA TYR A 100 8.24 -17.99 -2.75
C TYR A 100 8.84 -17.15 -1.61
N TRP A 101 8.00 -16.48 -0.81
CA TRP A 101 8.42 -15.80 0.41
C TRP A 101 9.17 -16.72 1.38
N ASN A 102 8.73 -17.97 1.53
CA ASN A 102 9.35 -18.91 2.46
C ASN A 102 10.79 -19.25 2.04
N CYS A 103 11.14 -19.12 0.75
CA CYS A 103 12.52 -19.24 0.31
C CYS A 103 13.40 -18.15 0.92
N PHE A 104 12.94 -16.90 0.92
CA PHE A 104 13.68 -15.76 1.48
C PHE A 104 13.79 -15.83 3.00
N GLU A 105 12.72 -16.27 3.66
CA GLU A 105 12.72 -16.52 5.11
C GLU A 105 13.79 -17.55 5.50
N GLN A 106 13.95 -18.61 4.69
CA GLN A 106 14.98 -19.63 4.94
C GLN A 106 16.41 -19.19 4.71
N LEU A 107 16.65 -18.13 3.94
CA LEU A 107 18.02 -17.62 3.72
C LEU A 107 18.69 -17.22 5.05
N LEU A 108 17.91 -16.75 6.02
CA LEU A 108 18.44 -16.35 7.34
C LEU A 108 18.99 -17.53 8.13
N HIS A 109 18.42 -18.72 7.97
CA HIS A 109 18.86 -19.92 8.66
C HIS A 109 20.16 -20.50 8.09
N HIS A 110 20.57 -20.03 6.91
CA HIS A 110 21.76 -20.48 6.21
C HIS A 110 22.84 -19.41 6.08
N ASP A 111 22.65 -18.21 6.65
CA ASP A 111 23.69 -17.18 6.72
C ASP A 111 24.63 -17.41 7.91
N THR A 112 25.62 -18.26 7.71
CA THR A 112 26.62 -18.57 8.74
C THR A 112 27.69 -17.48 8.92
N CYS A 113 27.74 -16.47 8.05
CA CYS A 113 28.87 -15.53 7.98
C CYS A 113 28.45 -14.04 8.00
N GLY A 114 27.18 -13.72 8.26
CA GLY A 114 26.68 -12.35 8.29
C GLY A 114 26.72 -11.62 6.93
N ARG A 115 26.86 -12.37 5.83
CA ARG A 115 26.99 -11.81 4.48
C ARG A 115 25.66 -11.26 3.96
N LEU A 116 24.56 -11.60 4.62
CA LEU A 116 23.22 -11.18 4.22
C LEU A 116 22.73 -9.92 4.93
N SER A 117 23.54 -9.17 5.68
CA SER A 117 23.05 -8.09 6.58
C SER A 117 21.90 -7.21 6.03
N SER A 118 22.00 -6.72 4.79
CA SER A 118 20.93 -5.93 4.13
C SER A 118 19.67 -6.74 3.76
N VAL A 119 19.86 -8.00 3.33
CA VAL A 119 18.79 -8.97 3.03
C VAL A 119 18.13 -9.41 4.33
N SER A 120 18.91 -9.71 5.37
CA SER A 120 18.46 -10.08 6.70
C SER A 120 17.59 -9.00 7.33
N LEU A 121 18.01 -7.74 7.25
CA LEU A 121 17.20 -6.62 7.71
C LEU A 121 15.89 -6.49 6.92
N ALA A 122 15.92 -6.72 5.60
CA ALA A 122 14.72 -6.68 4.76
C ALA A 122 13.74 -7.82 5.11
N VAL A 123 14.25 -9.03 5.37
CA VAL A 123 13.44 -10.18 5.76
C VAL A 123 12.83 -9.93 7.14
N GLN A 124 13.64 -9.50 8.12
CA GLN A 124 13.16 -9.14 9.46
C GLN A 124 12.09 -8.06 9.44
N GLN A 125 12.28 -6.99 8.66
CA GLN A 125 11.27 -5.93 8.51
C GLN A 125 9.97 -6.47 7.93
N THR A 126 10.04 -7.38 6.97
CA THR A 126 8.86 -7.99 6.34
C THR A 126 8.13 -8.90 7.34
N THR A 127 8.87 -9.72 8.09
CA THR A 127 8.31 -10.62 9.11
C THR A 127 7.69 -9.85 10.28
N ALA A 128 8.29 -8.73 10.68
CA ALA A 128 7.79 -7.87 11.76
C ALA A 128 6.56 -7.04 11.36
N CYS A 129 6.22 -6.95 10.07
CA CYS A 129 5.10 -6.14 9.60
C CYS A 129 3.76 -6.77 9.97
N SER A 130 3.08 -6.21 10.97
CA SER A 130 1.79 -6.68 11.47
C SER A 130 0.61 -6.49 10.49
N LYS A 131 0.82 -5.77 9.38
CA LYS A 131 -0.17 -5.57 8.32
C LYS A 131 -0.25 -6.74 7.33
N LEU A 132 0.74 -7.64 7.34
CA LEU A 132 0.89 -8.73 6.37
C LEU A 132 0.66 -10.09 7.05
N LEU A 133 -0.42 -10.76 6.65
CA LEU A 133 -0.87 -12.00 7.29
C LEU A 133 -0.42 -13.26 6.52
N THR A 134 -0.27 -13.15 5.20
CA THR A 134 0.00 -14.29 4.32
C THR A 134 1.44 -14.29 3.81
N SER A 135 1.97 -15.47 3.50
CA SER A 135 3.27 -15.61 2.82
C SER A 135 3.28 -14.87 1.48
N GLN A 136 2.16 -14.85 0.75
CA GLN A 136 2.02 -14.09 -0.49
C GLN A 136 2.19 -12.58 -0.24
N GLY A 137 1.45 -12.00 0.71
CA GLY A 137 1.54 -10.58 1.04
C GLY A 137 2.93 -10.17 1.50
N ARG A 138 3.58 -11.01 2.32
CA ARG A 138 4.99 -10.84 2.71
C ARG A 138 5.93 -10.87 1.51
N GLY A 139 5.76 -11.83 0.60
CA GLY A 139 6.53 -11.91 -0.64
C GLY A 139 6.40 -10.64 -1.49
N ARG A 140 5.17 -10.13 -1.66
CA ARG A 140 4.90 -8.92 -2.45
C ARG A 140 5.48 -7.67 -1.81
N PHE A 141 5.34 -7.54 -0.49
CA PHE A 141 6.00 -6.48 0.29
C PHE A 141 7.51 -6.54 0.13
N PHE A 142 8.09 -7.74 0.22
CA PHE A 142 9.52 -7.94 0.10
C PHE A 142 10.04 -7.57 -1.31
N ILE A 143 9.30 -7.91 -2.38
CA ILE A 143 9.62 -7.46 -3.74
C ILE A 143 9.68 -5.93 -3.81
N ARG A 144 8.66 -5.23 -3.29
CA ARG A 144 8.64 -3.76 -3.26
C ARG A 144 9.83 -3.19 -2.48
N LEU A 145 10.13 -3.80 -1.34
CA LEU A 145 11.24 -3.41 -0.48
C LEU A 145 12.60 -3.60 -1.17
N MET A 146 12.81 -4.71 -1.88
CA MET A 146 14.03 -4.99 -2.64
C MET A 146 14.21 -4.04 -3.83
N LEU A 147 13.13 -3.68 -4.52
CA LEU A 147 13.16 -2.70 -5.60
C LEU A 147 13.53 -1.31 -5.05
N MET A 148 12.86 -0.86 -4.00
CA MET A 148 13.16 0.41 -3.33
C MET A 148 14.62 0.48 -2.84
N ARG A 149 15.13 -0.61 -2.26
CA ARG A 149 16.52 -0.70 -1.77
C ARG A 149 17.54 -1.03 -2.86
N ARG A 150 17.10 -1.32 -4.09
CA ARG A 150 17.95 -1.76 -5.21
C ARG A 150 18.75 -3.04 -4.92
N THR A 151 18.25 -3.91 -4.04
CA THR A 151 18.94 -5.12 -3.59
C THR A 151 18.47 -6.41 -4.25
N LEU A 152 17.50 -6.35 -5.18
CA LEU A 152 16.90 -7.53 -5.82
C LEU A 152 17.96 -8.49 -6.40
N GLY A 153 18.93 -7.97 -7.17
CA GLY A 153 19.98 -8.80 -7.76
C GLY A 153 20.85 -9.52 -6.72
N ASN A 154 21.15 -8.87 -5.59
CA ASN A 154 21.92 -9.49 -4.51
C ASN A 154 21.13 -10.61 -3.84
N VAL A 155 19.85 -10.38 -3.56
CA VAL A 155 18.96 -11.39 -2.97
C VAL A 155 18.85 -12.61 -3.87
N LEU A 156 18.67 -12.41 -5.17
CA LEU A 156 18.60 -13.50 -6.14
C LEU A 156 19.91 -14.29 -6.19
N LYS A 157 21.07 -13.61 -6.21
CA LYS A 157 22.37 -14.29 -6.13
C LYS A 157 22.46 -15.14 -4.87
N HIS A 158 22.08 -14.62 -3.70
CA HIS A 158 22.12 -15.41 -2.47
C HIS A 158 21.19 -16.61 -2.49
N LEU A 159 19.99 -16.46 -3.07
CA LEU A 159 19.06 -17.56 -3.27
C LEU A 159 19.68 -18.69 -4.11
N LEU A 160 20.33 -18.33 -5.23
CA LEU A 160 20.96 -19.28 -6.14
C LEU A 160 22.17 -20.00 -5.52
N HIS A 161 22.93 -19.33 -4.65
CA HIS A 161 24.08 -19.94 -3.96
C HIS A 161 23.70 -20.76 -2.72
N THR A 162 22.40 -20.82 -2.37
CA THR A 162 21.92 -21.57 -1.20
C THR A 162 21.23 -22.85 -1.65
N ASN A 163 22.02 -23.92 -1.85
CA ASN A 163 21.55 -25.20 -2.40
C ASN A 163 20.29 -25.75 -1.71
N ARG A 164 20.25 -25.70 -0.38
CA ARG A 164 19.09 -26.22 0.40
C ARG A 164 17.77 -25.51 0.10
N VAL A 165 17.82 -24.25 -0.35
CA VAL A 165 16.64 -23.46 -0.71
C VAL A 165 16.34 -23.60 -2.19
N ILE A 166 17.35 -23.64 -3.06
CA ILE A 166 17.13 -23.77 -4.50
C ILE A 166 16.57 -25.15 -4.89
N GLU A 167 16.90 -26.20 -4.12
CA GLU A 167 16.31 -27.55 -4.22
C GLU A 167 14.77 -27.56 -4.08
N TRP A 168 14.17 -26.49 -3.56
CA TRP A 168 12.71 -26.35 -3.48
C TRP A 168 12.07 -26.04 -4.83
N TYR A 169 12.86 -25.74 -5.85
CA TYR A 169 12.41 -25.45 -7.20
C TYR A 169 12.64 -26.66 -8.11
N CYS A 170 11.68 -26.91 -9.01
CA CYS A 170 11.80 -27.94 -10.02
C CYS A 170 12.82 -27.53 -11.11
N PRO A 171 13.91 -28.30 -11.31
CA PRO A 171 15.00 -27.92 -12.21
C PRO A 171 14.56 -27.54 -13.62
N ASN A 172 13.63 -28.32 -14.19
CA ASN A 172 13.20 -28.20 -15.59
C ASN A 172 12.05 -27.20 -15.80
N VAL A 173 11.55 -26.55 -14.73
CA VAL A 173 10.35 -25.69 -14.79
C VAL A 173 10.61 -24.30 -14.23
N ALA A 174 11.43 -24.19 -13.19
CA ALA A 174 11.73 -22.91 -12.56
C ALA A 174 12.78 -22.14 -13.38
N ILE A 175 12.55 -20.83 -13.51
CA ILE A 175 13.51 -19.93 -14.17
C ILE A 175 14.82 -19.87 -13.38
N LEU A 176 14.73 -19.94 -12.05
CA LEU A 176 15.87 -19.85 -11.15
C LEU A 176 16.86 -21.02 -11.30
N THR A 177 16.41 -22.18 -11.77
CA THR A 177 17.24 -23.39 -11.90
C THR A 177 17.59 -23.73 -13.34
N ASN A 178 17.02 -23.04 -14.31
CA ASN A 178 17.24 -23.32 -15.72
C ASN A 178 18.40 -22.46 -16.24
N GLU A 179 19.46 -23.11 -16.70
CA GLU A 179 20.70 -22.46 -17.17
C GLU A 179 20.46 -21.46 -18.30
N GLU A 180 19.49 -21.72 -19.20
CA GLU A 180 19.17 -20.81 -20.31
C GLU A 180 18.48 -19.52 -19.83
N PHE A 181 17.80 -19.55 -18.67
CA PHE A 181 16.93 -18.44 -18.22
C PHE A 181 17.44 -17.70 -16.99
N VAL A 182 18.29 -18.32 -16.18
CA VAL A 182 18.80 -17.73 -14.95
C VAL A 182 19.67 -16.51 -15.25
N GLU A 183 20.55 -16.57 -16.26
CA GLU A 183 21.43 -15.45 -16.64
C GLU A 183 20.66 -14.23 -17.18
N PRO A 184 19.71 -14.38 -18.13
CA PRO A 184 18.83 -13.28 -18.53
C PRO A 184 18.06 -12.66 -17.37
N PHE A 185 17.59 -13.47 -16.43
CA PHE A 185 16.85 -12.98 -15.26
C PHE A 185 17.75 -12.21 -14.28
N LEU A 186 18.97 -12.69 -14.04
CA LEU A 186 19.96 -11.95 -13.25
C LEU A 186 20.33 -10.63 -13.92
N SER A 187 20.54 -10.62 -15.23
CA SER A 187 20.80 -9.38 -16.00
C SER A 187 19.65 -8.39 -15.87
N LEU A 188 18.40 -8.86 -15.96
CA LEU A 188 17.21 -8.06 -15.70
C LEU A 188 17.22 -7.46 -14.29
N SER A 189 17.53 -8.28 -13.28
CA SER A 189 17.55 -7.81 -11.89
C SER A 189 18.59 -6.70 -11.66
N MET A 190 19.75 -6.77 -12.33
CA MET A 190 20.76 -5.71 -12.29
C MET A 190 20.25 -4.41 -12.90
N VAL A 191 19.55 -4.49 -14.04
CA VAL A 191 18.91 -3.32 -14.66
C VAL A 191 17.87 -2.68 -13.74
N LEU A 192 17.08 -3.47 -13.02
CA LEU A 192 16.12 -2.95 -12.04
C LEU A 192 16.85 -2.30 -10.85
N SER A 193 17.97 -2.85 -10.39
CA SER A 193 18.79 -2.26 -9.33
C SER A 193 19.39 -0.89 -9.70
N GLU A 194 19.53 -0.56 -10.97
CA GLU A 194 20.00 0.76 -11.40
C GLU A 194 18.89 1.84 -11.34
N MET A 195 17.62 1.44 -11.35
CA MET A 195 16.49 2.37 -11.38
C MET A 195 16.24 3.04 -10.02
N ASN A 196 15.65 4.23 -10.05
CA ASN A 196 15.28 4.97 -8.84
C ASN A 196 13.81 4.74 -8.44
N PHE A 197 13.59 3.84 -7.49
CA PHE A 197 12.27 3.56 -6.93
C PHE A 197 12.02 4.38 -5.66
N ASN A 198 11.02 5.27 -5.71
CA ASN A 198 10.47 5.97 -4.55
C ASN A 198 9.07 5.42 -4.26
N ILE A 199 9.04 4.25 -3.63
CA ILE A 199 7.83 3.45 -3.38
C ILE A 199 7.40 3.62 -1.93
N ASN A 200 6.10 3.80 -1.68
CA ASN A 200 5.55 3.84 -0.33
C ASN A 200 5.40 2.42 0.24
N ILE A 201 6.34 2.04 1.10
CA ILE A 201 6.36 0.72 1.75
C ILE A 201 5.27 0.59 2.83
N GLU A 202 4.79 1.69 3.42
CA GLU A 202 3.78 1.64 4.48
C GLU A 202 2.36 1.35 3.96
N ASN A 203 2.10 1.59 2.67
CA ASN A 203 0.85 1.25 2.01
C ASN A 203 0.83 -0.23 1.60
N CYS A 204 0.80 -1.13 2.59
CA CYS A 204 1.02 -2.57 2.37
C CYS A 204 -0.15 -3.47 2.81
N SER A 205 -1.17 -2.94 3.49
CA SER A 205 -2.25 -3.73 4.11
C SER A 205 -3.17 -4.49 3.14
N PHE A 206 -3.00 -4.29 1.83
CA PHE A 206 -3.73 -5.01 0.78
C PHE A 206 -2.85 -5.94 -0.05
N LEU A 207 -1.56 -6.05 0.28
CA LEU A 207 -0.64 -6.91 -0.48
C LEU A 207 -0.98 -8.39 -0.31
N ASP A 208 -1.63 -8.80 0.78
CA ASP A 208 -2.15 -10.16 0.93
C ASP A 208 -3.11 -10.52 -0.23
N GLU A 209 -3.93 -9.58 -0.67
CA GLU A 209 -4.98 -9.81 -1.66
C GLU A 209 -4.59 -9.36 -3.08
N SER A 210 -3.90 -8.22 -3.22
CA SER A 210 -3.74 -7.53 -4.51
C SER A 210 -2.44 -6.72 -4.60
N TRP A 211 -1.92 -6.58 -5.83
CA TRP A 211 -0.88 -5.59 -6.14
C TRP A 211 -1.43 -4.16 -6.30
N LEU A 212 -2.72 -4.01 -6.59
CA LEU A 212 -3.37 -2.70 -6.63
C LEU A 212 -3.31 -2.08 -5.24
N LEU A 213 -2.75 -0.89 -5.11
CA LEU A 213 -2.69 -0.19 -3.84
C LEU A 213 -3.89 0.74 -3.67
N PRO A 214 -4.43 0.85 -2.45
CA PRO A 214 -5.47 1.82 -2.17
C PRO A 214 -4.89 3.23 -2.03
N VAL A 215 -5.78 4.23 -2.08
CA VAL A 215 -5.43 5.59 -1.65
C VAL A 215 -5.33 5.59 -0.12
N ARG A 216 -4.15 5.95 0.39
CA ARG A 216 -3.87 6.09 1.83
C ARG A 216 -3.83 7.56 2.21
N GLN A 217 -4.44 7.90 3.34
CA GLN A 217 -4.44 9.24 3.90
C GLN A 217 -4.06 9.20 5.37
N ILE A 218 -3.33 10.21 5.82
CA ILE A 218 -2.97 10.39 7.22
C ILE A 218 -3.74 11.59 7.75
N TYR A 219 -4.37 11.44 8.90
CA TYR A 219 -5.04 12.49 9.64
C TYR A 219 -4.37 12.66 10.99
N GLU A 220 -3.94 13.87 11.29
CA GLU A 220 -3.32 14.22 12.57
C GLU A 220 -4.27 15.13 13.35
N ALA A 221 -4.48 14.81 14.63
CA ALA A 221 -5.31 15.57 15.54
C ALA A 221 -4.63 15.76 16.89
N VAL A 222 -4.97 16.87 17.53
CA VAL A 222 -4.70 17.06 18.96
C VAL A 222 -5.46 16.01 19.79
N PRO A 223 -5.04 15.74 21.04
CA PRO A 223 -5.74 14.80 21.89
C PRO A 223 -7.24 15.10 21.96
N CYS A 224 -8.07 14.19 21.47
CA CYS A 224 -9.51 14.29 21.50
C CYS A 224 -10.10 13.09 22.26
N ARG A 225 -11.21 13.31 22.97
CA ARG A 225 -11.88 12.22 23.71
C ARG A 225 -12.61 11.28 22.75
N GLU A 226 -13.25 11.85 21.74
CA GLU A 226 -14.05 11.13 20.75
C GLU A 226 -13.89 11.80 19.39
N LEU A 227 -13.76 10.99 18.34
CA LEU A 227 -13.74 11.45 16.95
C LEU A 227 -15.14 11.48 16.32
N GLY A 228 -16.07 10.74 16.91
CA GLY A 228 -17.43 10.54 16.42
C GLY A 228 -17.53 9.71 15.14
N MET A 229 -16.88 8.55 15.11
CA MET A 229 -17.03 7.55 14.06
C MET A 229 -17.70 6.29 14.63
N ALA A 230 -18.70 5.77 13.93
CA ALA A 230 -19.22 4.43 14.15
C ALA A 230 -18.40 3.43 13.34
N LEU A 231 -17.88 2.38 13.97
CA LEU A 231 -16.96 1.42 13.33
C LEU A 231 -17.61 0.05 13.12
N ARG A 232 -17.26 -0.61 12.01
CA ARG A 232 -17.66 -1.96 11.69
C ARG A 232 -16.45 -2.82 11.37
N TYR A 233 -16.29 -3.92 12.09
CA TYR A 233 -15.21 -4.89 11.88
C TYR A 233 -15.69 -5.97 10.93
N LEU A 234 -14.98 -6.15 9.81
CA LEU A 234 -15.33 -7.11 8.76
C LEU A 234 -14.06 -7.67 8.11
N ASP A 235 -13.98 -9.00 7.97
CA ASP A 235 -12.85 -9.71 7.34
C ASP A 235 -11.46 -9.24 7.86
N GLY A 236 -11.39 -8.95 9.17
CA GLY A 236 -10.19 -8.46 9.84
C GLY A 236 -9.79 -7.04 9.45
N ARG A 237 -10.75 -6.18 9.10
CA ARG A 237 -10.56 -4.75 8.77
C ARG A 237 -11.57 -3.90 9.53
N VAL A 238 -11.19 -2.67 9.87
CA VAL A 238 -12.02 -1.74 10.64
C VAL A 238 -12.59 -0.66 9.70
N PHE A 239 -13.84 -0.81 9.32
CA PHE A 239 -14.56 0.12 8.45
C PHE A 239 -15.22 1.24 9.23
N VAL A 240 -15.26 2.43 8.65
CA VAL A 240 -16.11 3.54 9.08
C VAL A 240 -17.51 3.28 8.54
N LEU A 241 -18.50 3.10 9.42
CA LEU A 241 -19.89 2.82 9.06
C LEU A 241 -20.75 4.09 9.06
N ASP A 242 -20.45 5.02 9.95
CA ASP A 242 -21.14 6.30 10.05
C ASP A 242 -20.29 7.37 10.75
N LEU A 243 -20.68 8.62 10.59
CA LEU A 243 -20.12 9.76 11.30
C LEU A 243 -21.21 10.42 12.16
N LEU A 244 -20.89 10.70 13.41
CA LEU A 244 -21.82 11.38 14.32
C LEU A 244 -21.96 12.84 13.93
N GLN A 245 -23.18 13.39 14.03
CA GLN A 245 -23.45 14.77 13.69
C GLN A 245 -22.71 15.74 14.64
N GLY A 246 -22.04 16.75 14.08
CA GLY A 246 -21.25 17.73 14.84
C GLY A 246 -19.92 17.19 15.39
N SER A 247 -19.56 15.95 15.07
CA SER A 247 -18.29 15.35 15.53
C SER A 247 -17.08 15.87 14.75
N GLN A 248 -15.88 15.68 15.32
CA GLN A 248 -14.62 16.03 14.66
C GLN A 248 -14.49 15.36 13.29
N ALA A 249 -14.84 14.08 13.18
CA ALA A 249 -14.75 13.35 11.92
C ALA A 249 -15.68 13.90 10.83
N GLN A 250 -16.86 14.39 11.21
CA GLN A 250 -17.77 15.05 10.29
C GLN A 250 -17.30 16.46 9.95
N VAL A 251 -16.90 17.26 10.95
CA VAL A 251 -16.50 18.67 10.74
C VAL A 251 -15.25 18.77 9.87
N ASP A 252 -14.24 17.96 10.16
CA ASP A 252 -12.99 17.95 9.40
C ASP A 252 -13.10 17.18 8.08
N MET A 253 -14.18 16.41 7.90
CA MET A 253 -14.42 15.56 6.72
C MET A 253 -13.23 14.63 6.40
N PHE A 254 -12.49 14.21 7.44
CA PHE A 254 -11.25 13.45 7.24
C PHE A 254 -11.52 11.98 6.90
N ALA A 255 -12.68 11.45 7.28
CA ALA A 255 -13.12 10.08 6.97
C ALA A 255 -14.47 10.09 6.24
N GLU A 256 -14.76 9.06 5.46
CA GLU A 256 -16.08 8.84 4.86
C GLU A 256 -16.60 7.43 5.21
N PRO A 257 -17.92 7.22 5.30
CA PRO A 257 -18.48 5.87 5.41
C PRO A 257 -18.00 4.98 4.27
N GLY A 258 -17.49 3.79 4.62
CA GLY A 258 -16.84 2.83 3.74
C GLY A 258 -15.31 2.84 3.82
N ASP A 259 -14.69 3.90 4.34
CA ASP A 259 -13.23 3.95 4.53
C ASP A 259 -12.77 2.95 5.60
N ILE A 260 -11.50 2.60 5.57
CA ILE A 260 -10.88 1.72 6.57
C ILE A 260 -9.93 2.53 7.45
N ILE A 261 -9.99 2.30 8.76
CA ILE A 261 -8.94 2.69 9.67
C ILE A 261 -7.88 1.60 9.70
N ASP A 262 -6.73 1.89 9.11
CA ASP A 262 -5.64 0.94 8.93
C ASP A 262 -4.68 0.94 10.13
N GLU A 263 -4.40 2.12 10.69
CA GLU A 263 -3.41 2.31 11.75
C GLU A 263 -3.77 3.50 12.64
N MET A 264 -3.42 3.42 13.93
CA MET A 264 -3.49 4.53 14.89
C MET A 264 -2.16 4.61 15.66
N ASN A 265 -1.43 5.73 15.56
CA ASN A 265 -0.13 5.96 16.22
C ASN A 265 0.87 4.79 16.08
N GLY A 266 1.07 4.23 14.88
CA GLY A 266 1.97 3.08 14.69
C GLY A 266 1.31 1.72 14.93
N ILE A 267 0.12 1.65 15.53
CA ILE A 267 -0.57 0.41 15.85
C ILE A 267 -1.48 0.02 14.69
N SER A 268 -1.10 -1.04 13.97
CA SER A 268 -1.92 -1.65 12.92
C SER A 268 -3.24 -2.17 13.49
N LEU A 269 -4.34 -1.88 12.80
CA LEU A 269 -5.67 -2.43 13.06
C LEU A 269 -6.02 -3.60 12.11
N ARG A 270 -5.04 -4.10 11.36
CA ARG A 270 -5.21 -5.33 10.57
C ARG A 270 -5.49 -6.51 11.50
N ASN A 271 -6.53 -7.26 11.18
CA ASN A 271 -7.04 -8.40 11.95
C ASN A 271 -7.45 -8.05 13.39
N ALA A 272 -7.82 -6.78 13.62
CA ALA A 272 -8.28 -6.33 14.93
C ALA A 272 -9.63 -6.96 15.31
N SER A 273 -9.79 -7.29 16.59
CA SER A 273 -11.05 -7.77 17.16
C SER A 273 -12.01 -6.61 17.47
N ASN A 274 -13.30 -6.92 17.60
CA ASN A 274 -14.33 -5.92 17.88
C ASN A 274 -13.97 -5.07 19.11
N GLY A 275 -14.04 -3.75 18.97
CA GLY A 275 -13.74 -2.79 20.03
C GLY A 275 -12.25 -2.48 20.21
N GLN A 276 -11.34 -3.22 19.57
CA GLN A 276 -9.90 -3.01 19.71
C GLN A 276 -9.44 -1.62 19.28
N ALA A 277 -10.06 -1.01 18.25
CA ALA A 277 -9.76 0.37 17.88
C ALA A 277 -10.10 1.37 19.00
N GLY A 278 -11.21 1.13 19.73
CA GLY A 278 -11.56 1.93 20.90
C GLY A 278 -10.59 1.72 22.06
N VAL A 279 -10.13 0.47 22.28
CA VAL A 279 -9.08 0.18 23.27
C VAL A 279 -7.77 0.90 22.91
N VAL A 280 -7.36 0.86 21.65
CA VAL A 280 -6.16 1.56 21.17
C VAL A 280 -6.31 3.07 21.39
N LEU A 281 -7.43 3.66 20.99
CA LEU A 281 -7.70 5.08 21.21
C LEU A 281 -7.69 5.46 22.70
N SER A 282 -8.23 4.59 23.57
CA SER A 282 -8.27 4.85 25.01
C SER A 282 -6.87 4.87 25.65
N LYS A 283 -5.93 4.06 25.13
CA LYS A 283 -4.52 4.04 25.56
C LYS A 283 -3.76 5.30 25.11
N LEU A 284 -4.23 5.95 24.05
CA LEU A 284 -3.62 7.17 23.48
C LEU A 284 -4.23 8.45 24.06
N LYS A 285 -5.07 8.34 25.10
CA LYS A 285 -5.73 9.49 25.71
C LYS A 285 -4.70 10.50 26.22
N GLY A 286 -4.84 11.75 25.79
CA GLY A 286 -3.92 12.84 26.14
C GLY A 286 -2.69 12.95 25.23
N GLN A 287 -2.51 12.04 24.26
CA GLN A 287 -1.45 12.12 23.25
C GLN A 287 -1.98 12.61 21.90
N PRO A 288 -1.15 13.27 21.07
CA PRO A 288 -1.50 13.55 19.68
C PRO A 288 -1.87 12.27 18.95
N LEU A 289 -2.88 12.36 18.08
CA LEU A 289 -3.43 11.23 17.36
C LEU A 289 -3.04 11.33 15.88
N SER A 290 -2.45 10.26 15.34
CA SER A 290 -2.22 10.04 13.92
C SER A 290 -3.01 8.82 13.48
N ILE A 291 -3.95 9.01 12.56
CA ILE A 291 -4.81 7.97 12.03
C ILE A 291 -4.48 7.78 10.56
N HIS A 292 -4.17 6.56 10.18
CA HIS A 292 -3.98 6.19 8.79
C HIS A 292 -5.25 5.55 8.25
N LEU A 293 -5.82 6.19 7.24
CA LEU A 293 -7.02 5.78 6.56
C LEU A 293 -6.70 5.19 5.20
N ILE A 294 -7.48 4.20 4.80
CA ILE A 294 -7.53 3.68 3.45
C ILE A 294 -8.89 4.03 2.86
N ARG A 295 -8.88 4.78 1.75
CA ARG A 295 -10.10 5.19 1.08
C ARG A 295 -10.72 4.03 0.31
N TRP A 296 -12.04 3.92 0.36
CA TRP A 296 -12.75 2.91 -0.42
C TRP A 296 -12.80 3.20 -1.93
N ARG A 297 -12.49 4.45 -2.30
CA ARG A 297 -12.42 4.92 -3.67
C ARG A 297 -11.00 5.29 -4.09
N GLY A 298 -10.70 5.10 -5.37
CA GLY A 298 -9.49 5.58 -6.02
C GLY A 298 -9.51 7.10 -6.22
N GLU A 299 -8.41 7.63 -6.74
CA GLU A 299 -8.27 9.06 -7.07
C GLU A 299 -9.25 9.52 -8.15
N ASP A 300 -9.59 8.61 -9.07
CA ASP A 300 -10.59 8.80 -10.12
C ASP A 300 -12.05 8.68 -9.62
N GLY A 301 -12.23 8.44 -8.32
CA GLY A 301 -13.54 8.20 -7.70
C GLY A 301 -14.12 6.81 -7.98
N SER A 302 -13.41 5.94 -8.70
CA SER A 302 -13.82 4.55 -8.90
C SER A 302 -13.72 3.76 -7.59
N ILE A 303 -14.50 2.69 -7.48
CA ILE A 303 -14.40 1.81 -6.30
C ILE A 303 -13.08 1.05 -6.38
N TYR A 304 -12.31 1.09 -5.28
CA TYR A 304 -11.11 0.29 -5.14
C TYR A 304 -11.49 -1.20 -5.15
N GLN A 305 -11.11 -1.89 -6.23
CA GLN A 305 -11.64 -3.21 -6.59
C GLN A 305 -11.53 -4.27 -5.47
N PRO A 306 -10.43 -4.36 -4.71
CA PRO A 306 -10.34 -5.31 -3.59
C PRO A 306 -11.39 -5.12 -2.48
N LEU A 307 -12.04 -3.95 -2.42
CA LEU A 307 -13.07 -3.66 -1.42
C LEU A 307 -14.51 -3.96 -1.87
N VAL A 308 -14.74 -4.28 -3.14
CA VAL A 308 -16.10 -4.46 -3.68
C VAL A 308 -16.93 -5.46 -2.87
N LYS A 309 -16.35 -6.60 -2.45
CA LYS A 309 -17.04 -7.60 -1.61
C LYS A 309 -17.47 -6.99 -0.27
N HIS A 310 -16.55 -6.31 0.41
CA HIS A 310 -16.77 -5.72 1.72
C HIS A 310 -17.84 -4.61 1.67
N LEU A 311 -17.75 -3.71 0.68
CA LEU A 311 -18.69 -2.61 0.52
C LEU A 311 -20.12 -3.10 0.23
N ARG A 312 -20.28 -4.19 -0.54
CA ARG A 312 -21.60 -4.81 -0.74
C ARG A 312 -22.19 -5.31 0.58
N GLN A 313 -21.39 -5.95 1.42
CA GLN A 313 -21.84 -6.43 2.72
C GLN A 313 -22.21 -5.28 3.65
N LEU A 314 -21.39 -4.21 3.70
CA LEU A 314 -21.74 -3.00 4.45
C LEU A 314 -23.06 -2.39 3.96
N LYS A 315 -23.30 -2.36 2.64
CA LYS A 315 -24.56 -1.88 2.07
C LYS A 315 -25.76 -2.76 2.43
N GLN A 316 -25.57 -4.07 2.56
CA GLN A 316 -26.63 -4.97 3.02
C GLN A 316 -26.98 -4.71 4.50
N GLU A 317 -25.98 -4.49 5.34
CA GLU A 317 -26.18 -4.16 6.75
C GLU A 317 -26.78 -2.75 6.94
N LYS A 318 -26.39 -1.80 6.08
CA LYS A 318 -26.86 -0.41 6.10
C LYS A 318 -27.19 0.09 4.69
N PRO A 319 -28.45 -0.06 4.23
CA PRO A 319 -28.86 0.30 2.87
C PRO A 319 -28.71 1.78 2.51
N SER A 320 -28.61 2.67 3.50
CA SER A 320 -28.41 4.11 3.28
C SER A 320 -27.01 4.46 2.75
N LEU A 321 -26.05 3.53 2.80
CA LEU A 321 -24.70 3.74 2.29
C LEU A 321 -24.69 3.80 0.76
N GLN A 322 -24.17 4.90 0.24
CA GLN A 322 -24.04 5.13 -1.20
C GLN A 322 -22.58 4.97 -1.62
N PHE A 323 -22.30 3.89 -2.34
CA PHE A 323 -21.00 3.63 -2.95
C PHE A 323 -21.14 3.79 -4.47
N GLY A 324 -20.42 4.75 -5.04
CA GLY A 324 -20.44 5.05 -6.47
C GLY A 324 -19.78 6.40 -6.78
N PRO A 325 -19.68 6.79 -8.06
CA PRO A 325 -19.21 8.11 -8.45
C PRO A 325 -20.08 9.18 -7.79
N LYS A 326 -19.45 10.18 -7.13
CA LYS A 326 -20.21 11.33 -6.64
C LYS A 326 -20.88 12.02 -7.84
N PRO A 327 -22.18 12.36 -7.79
CA PRO A 327 -22.77 13.21 -8.81
C PRO A 327 -22.00 14.54 -8.88
N ALA A 328 -21.75 15.04 -10.09
CA ALA A 328 -20.93 16.22 -10.39
C ALA A 328 -21.35 17.48 -9.60
N SER A 329 -22.58 17.52 -9.08
CA SER A 329 -23.14 18.60 -8.26
C SER A 329 -22.51 18.78 -6.87
N GLN A 330 -21.58 17.91 -6.43
CA GLN A 330 -20.82 18.10 -5.19
C GLN A 330 -19.34 18.46 -5.40
N GLN A 331 -18.84 18.51 -6.65
CA GLN A 331 -17.46 18.90 -6.96
C GLN A 331 -17.21 20.42 -6.86
N ASP A 332 -18.27 21.24 -6.81
CA ASP A 332 -18.16 22.71 -6.81
C ASP A 332 -18.23 23.39 -5.43
N LYS A 333 -18.28 22.65 -4.32
CA LYS A 333 -18.19 23.25 -2.98
C LYS A 333 -16.81 23.19 -2.33
N THR A 334 -15.90 22.37 -2.84
CA THR A 334 -14.53 22.21 -2.30
C THR A 334 -13.46 23.00 -3.06
N SER A 335 -13.77 23.54 -4.23
CA SER A 335 -12.88 24.45 -4.99
C SER A 335 -13.08 25.94 -4.64
N GLY A 336 -14.20 26.30 -4.01
CA GLY A 336 -14.57 27.69 -3.71
C GLY A 336 -13.96 28.32 -2.44
N GLN A 337 -13.36 27.53 -1.53
CA GLN A 337 -12.85 28.04 -0.24
C GLN A 337 -11.32 28.16 -0.13
N LYS A 338 -10.56 27.88 -1.19
CA LYS A 338 -9.12 28.23 -1.28
C LYS A 338 -8.87 29.69 -1.70
N ARG A 339 -9.86 30.59 -1.59
CA ARG A 339 -9.76 31.97 -2.10
C ARG A 339 -9.12 32.99 -1.15
N GLY A 340 -8.39 32.55 -0.12
CA GLY A 340 -7.76 33.45 0.87
C GLY A 340 -6.25 33.30 1.07
N GLN A 341 -5.63 32.16 0.70
CA GLN A 341 -4.23 31.88 1.02
C GLN A 341 -3.33 32.16 -0.19
N THR A 342 -2.80 33.38 -0.26
CA THR A 342 -1.64 33.67 -1.11
C THR A 342 -0.39 33.21 -0.39
N GLN A 343 0.19 32.10 -0.84
CA GLN A 343 1.53 31.66 -0.43
C GLN A 343 2.55 32.48 -1.22
N CYS A 344 3.54 33.06 -0.54
CA CYS A 344 4.68 33.70 -1.19
C CYS A 344 5.99 33.24 -0.56
N VAL A 345 7.05 33.17 -1.36
CA VAL A 345 8.40 32.85 -0.89
C VAL A 345 9.20 34.15 -0.88
N LYS A 346 9.68 34.54 0.30
CA LYS A 346 10.57 35.71 0.46
C LYS A 346 11.78 35.26 1.28
N ASP A 347 12.98 35.52 0.79
CA ASP A 347 14.26 35.18 1.44
C ASP A 347 14.36 33.71 1.90
N GLY A 348 13.94 32.78 1.03
CA GLY A 348 13.99 31.34 1.29
C GLY A 348 12.97 30.82 2.33
N ARG A 349 12.02 31.65 2.78
CA ARG A 349 11.01 31.30 3.79
C ARG A 349 9.61 31.32 3.19
N ILE A 350 8.80 30.32 3.52
CA ILE A 350 7.40 30.23 3.12
C ILE A 350 6.56 31.13 4.03
N LEU A 351 5.90 32.12 3.46
CA LEU A 351 4.96 32.99 4.14
C LEU A 351 3.53 32.66 3.72
N TYR A 352 2.64 32.52 4.72
CA TYR A 352 1.22 32.27 4.50
C TYR A 352 0.46 33.59 4.67
N GLY A 353 -0.11 34.09 3.58
CA GLY A 353 -1.07 35.19 3.64
C GLY A 353 -2.36 34.72 4.30
N VAL A 354 -2.67 35.25 5.47
CA VAL A 354 -3.91 34.99 6.22
C VAL A 354 -4.62 36.30 6.52
N HIS A 355 -5.92 36.23 6.80
CA HIS A 355 -6.67 37.38 7.30
C HIS A 355 -6.68 37.32 8.82
N LEU A 356 -6.00 38.28 9.45
CA LEU A 356 -6.14 38.53 10.88
C LEU A 356 -7.52 39.15 11.11
N LEU A 357 -8.42 38.40 11.74
CA LEU A 357 -9.78 38.86 12.02
C LEU A 357 -9.80 39.92 13.15
N GLY A 358 -8.91 39.78 14.13
CA GLY A 358 -8.72 40.75 15.20
C GLY A 358 -7.71 40.26 16.24
N LYS A 359 -7.60 40.97 17.35
CA LYS A 359 -6.75 40.62 18.49
C LYS A 359 -7.51 40.95 19.78
N ALA A 360 -7.47 40.02 20.74
CA ALA A 360 -7.95 40.25 22.10
C ALA A 360 -6.82 39.96 23.08
N ASN A 361 -6.67 40.81 24.10
CA ASN A 361 -5.78 40.51 25.22
C ASN A 361 -6.54 39.62 26.20
N ILE A 362 -5.97 38.46 26.48
CA ILE A 362 -6.60 37.42 27.31
C ILE A 362 -5.94 37.26 28.69
N GLY A 363 -5.05 38.18 29.06
CA GLY A 363 -4.29 38.11 30.31
C GLY A 363 -3.12 37.14 30.25
N MET A 364 -2.70 36.65 31.42
CA MET A 364 -1.50 35.80 31.58
C MET A 364 -1.75 34.29 31.46
N HIS A 365 -3.02 33.86 31.37
CA HIS A 365 -3.41 32.45 31.36
C HIS A 365 -4.15 32.11 30.07
N GLY A 366 -3.77 31.00 29.43
CA GLY A 366 -4.26 30.58 28.11
C GLY A 366 -5.19 29.38 28.14
N ASP A 367 -5.94 29.19 29.22
CA ASP A 367 -6.79 28.02 29.40
C ASP A 367 -8.00 28.03 28.44
N LYS A 368 -8.61 26.85 28.25
CA LYS A 368 -9.70 26.65 27.28
C LYS A 368 -10.89 27.57 27.56
N GLU A 369 -11.21 27.85 28.83
CA GLU A 369 -12.29 28.77 29.19
C GLU A 369 -12.02 30.19 28.69
N VAL A 370 -10.76 30.61 28.69
CA VAL A 370 -10.35 31.95 28.24
C VAL A 370 -10.54 32.09 26.71
N LEU A 371 -10.21 31.04 25.95
CA LEU A 371 -10.42 31.02 24.49
C LEU A 371 -11.91 31.09 24.11
N GLN A 372 -12.79 30.44 24.87
CA GLN A 372 -14.24 30.49 24.63
C GLN A 372 -14.82 31.92 24.76
N HIS A 373 -14.23 32.75 25.61
CA HIS A 373 -14.62 34.16 25.75
C HIS A 373 -13.92 35.06 24.73
N ALA A 374 -12.67 34.78 24.41
CA ALA A 374 -11.87 35.63 23.52
C ALA A 374 -12.27 35.53 22.04
N ILE A 375 -12.67 34.34 21.57
CA ILE A 375 -13.04 34.12 20.16
C ILE A 375 -14.23 35.00 19.75
N PRO A 376 -15.37 35.02 20.48
CA PRO A 376 -16.48 35.93 20.18
C PRO A 376 -16.08 37.40 20.16
N VAL A 377 -15.23 37.84 21.10
CA VAL A 377 -14.73 39.23 21.17
C VAL A 377 -13.92 39.59 19.93
N VAL A 378 -13.07 38.68 19.47
CA VAL A 378 -12.29 38.86 18.23
C VAL A 378 -13.20 38.87 17.00
N LEU A 379 -14.22 38.02 16.94
CA LEU A 379 -15.14 37.94 15.81
C LEU A 379 -16.08 39.16 15.70
N GLN A 380 -16.40 39.79 16.84
CA GLN A 380 -17.15 41.06 16.87
C GLN A 380 -16.29 42.28 16.55
N SER A 381 -14.97 42.17 16.73
CA SER A 381 -14.00 43.21 16.34
C SER A 381 -13.73 43.14 14.84
N SER A 382 -14.32 44.04 14.06
CA SER A 382 -14.18 44.11 12.61
C SER A 382 -12.86 44.74 12.15
N GLN A 383 -11.73 44.14 12.56
CA GLN A 383 -10.37 44.58 12.21
C GLN A 383 -9.68 43.63 11.23
N ALA A 384 -10.44 43.13 10.24
CA ALA A 384 -9.95 42.20 9.24
C ALA A 384 -8.81 42.84 8.41
N ARG A 385 -7.57 42.36 8.58
CA ARG A 385 -6.42 42.78 7.77
C ARG A 385 -5.60 41.60 7.30
N LYS A 386 -5.02 41.69 6.11
CA LYS A 386 -4.13 40.66 5.58
C LYS A 386 -2.78 40.73 6.29
N VAL A 387 -2.32 39.60 6.85
CA VAL A 387 -1.01 39.45 7.50
C VAL A 387 -0.29 38.23 6.94
N TYR A 388 1.03 38.22 7.04
CA TYR A 388 1.85 37.10 6.60
C TYR A 388 2.40 36.37 7.82
N LEU A 389 2.02 35.10 7.98
CA LEU A 389 2.52 34.25 9.05
C LEU A 389 3.72 33.44 8.56
N GLN A 390 4.79 33.46 9.35
CA GLN A 390 5.92 32.54 9.21
C GLN A 390 5.71 31.41 10.22
N LEU A 391 5.34 30.22 9.76
CA LEU A 391 5.30 29.03 10.60
C LEU A 391 6.74 28.53 10.81
N SER A 392 7.32 28.82 11.97
CA SER A 392 8.49 28.08 12.45
C SER A 392 7.99 26.82 13.17
N LYS A 393 8.66 25.67 12.99
CA LYS A 393 8.30 24.36 13.60
C LYS A 393 8.46 24.31 15.14
N LYS A 394 8.03 25.34 15.86
CA LYS A 394 7.99 25.36 17.32
C LYS A 394 6.63 25.89 17.79
N CYS A 395 5.62 25.03 17.72
CA CYS A 395 4.49 25.12 18.63
C CYS A 395 4.61 23.94 19.60
N CYS A 396 5.48 24.10 20.61
CA CYS A 396 5.30 23.37 21.86
C CYS A 396 4.13 24.05 22.56
N TRP A 397 3.01 23.35 22.67
CA TRP A 397 2.03 23.64 23.71
C TRP A 397 2.55 22.91 24.96
N MET A 398 3.06 23.67 25.93
CA MET A 398 3.32 23.17 27.29
C MET A 398 2.00 23.08 28.05
#